data_AF-A0A356T916-F1
#
_entry.id   AF-A0A356T916-F1
#
_cell.length_a   1.000
_cell.length_b   1.000
_cell.length_c   1.000
_cell.angle_alpha   90.00
_cell.angle_beta   90.00
_cell.angle_gamma   90.00
#
_symmetry.space_group_name_H-M   'P 1'
#
loop_
_entity.id
_entity.type
_entity.pdbx_description
1 polymer ?
#
loop_
_entity_poly.entity_id
_entity_poly.type
_entity_poly.pdbx_seq_one_letter_code
_entity_poly.pdbx_strand_id
1 'polypeptide(L)'
;MAAGGSVISKDLRLQAFGILLIPAFVGHTLQLLGEDRPWEAHAWAREAFQPGWHQHLPGWVPVALAFMLAAAVIGLAVDRRRQWLLAVILIYWAHYLTYPYRIRNHMSHMFSGLTMLGVVWIVAWLLGAHDFRGRGPRARVVDRYAADGLALIVCVNYFFAGFHKINENFFAIPTSAAVHGMGQFWVYADLGSELPTWAAYCAIYGTIFVECCVPWIAWRVPRLRIPAVLTLFAFHYPMVSTMNVSDYPMIASAYFPCFFSHAQLRVLLGYFRRASRWTVPCAAAGVAMQVWAIPWWGELTIFGLFVMGLWGWATGAMLHMVWDRRKREPSTEAGMRYHPAP
;
A
#
# COMPACT_ATOMS: atom_id res chain seq x y z
N MET A 1 -14.56 -14.31 32.07
CA MET A 1 -14.25 -14.71 30.68
C MET A 1 -13.85 -13.48 29.88
N ALA A 2 -12.57 -13.27 29.63
CA ALA A 2 -12.08 -12.32 28.63
C ALA A 2 -11.10 -13.10 27.75
N ALA A 3 -11.60 -13.70 26.67
CA ALA A 3 -10.76 -14.32 25.67
C ALA A 3 -9.95 -13.20 25.01
N GLY A 4 -8.71 -13.01 25.48
CA GLY A 4 -7.73 -12.14 24.82
C GLY A 4 -7.49 -12.69 23.42
N GLY A 5 -8.25 -12.19 22.45
CA GLY A 5 -8.14 -12.59 21.06
C GLY A 5 -6.69 -12.52 20.61
N SER A 6 -6.18 -13.64 20.10
CA SER A 6 -4.82 -13.76 19.61
C SER A 6 -4.66 -12.85 18.39
N VAL A 7 -4.11 -11.65 18.56
CA VAL A 7 -3.83 -10.73 17.46
C VAL A 7 -2.52 -11.10 16.73
N ILE A 8 -2.39 -10.69 15.47
CA ILE A 8 -1.18 -10.86 14.62
C ILE A 8 0.10 -10.50 15.37
N SER A 9 0.07 -9.38 16.09
CA SER A 9 1.19 -8.83 16.83
C SER A 9 0.68 -7.85 17.89
N LYS A 10 1.46 -7.56 18.93
CA LYS A 10 1.19 -6.45 19.85
C LYS A 10 1.59 -5.08 19.28
N ASP A 11 2.37 -5.06 18.19
CA ASP A 11 2.71 -3.85 17.45
C ASP A 11 1.54 -3.46 16.53
N LEU A 12 0.96 -2.29 16.78
CA LEU A 12 -0.17 -1.76 16.03
C LEU A 12 0.13 -1.59 14.53
N ARG A 13 1.40 -1.45 14.13
CA ARG A 13 1.80 -1.29 12.72
C ARG A 13 1.56 -2.58 11.95
N LEU A 14 1.96 -3.72 12.53
CA LEU A 14 1.73 -5.04 11.96
C LEU A 14 0.25 -5.43 11.97
N GLN A 15 -0.51 -5.01 12.99
CA GLN A 15 -1.97 -5.19 12.98
C GLN A 15 -2.62 -4.41 11.83
N ALA A 16 -2.25 -3.14 11.65
CA ALA A 16 -2.77 -2.31 10.58
C ALA A 16 -2.37 -2.86 9.20
N PHE A 17 -1.11 -3.29 9.03
CA PHE A 17 -0.64 -3.98 7.83
C PHE A 17 -1.51 -5.20 7.52
N GLY A 18 -1.68 -6.12 8.47
CA GLY A 18 -2.47 -7.33 8.26
C GLY A 18 -3.94 -7.06 7.94
N ILE A 19 -4.53 -5.99 8.51
CA ILE A 19 -5.91 -5.58 8.19
C ILE A 19 -6.00 -5.02 6.76
N LEU A 20 -5.07 -4.16 6.36
CA LEU A 20 -5.06 -3.55 5.03
C LEU A 20 -4.63 -4.53 3.92
N LEU A 21 -3.95 -5.61 4.29
CA LEU A 21 -3.57 -6.68 3.37
C LEU A 21 -4.81 -7.41 2.82
N ILE A 22 -5.90 -7.48 3.59
CA ILE A 22 -7.15 -8.13 3.17
C ILE A 22 -7.75 -7.45 1.93
N PRO A 23 -8.10 -6.14 1.94
CA PRO A 23 -8.58 -5.48 0.74
C PRO A 23 -7.53 -5.45 -0.36
N ALA A 24 -6.23 -5.40 -0.05
CA ALA A 24 -5.18 -5.51 -1.06
C ALA A 24 -5.25 -6.85 -1.84
N PHE A 25 -5.47 -7.97 -1.15
CA PHE A 25 -5.70 -9.27 -1.79
C PHE A 25 -7.01 -9.34 -2.57
N VAL A 26 -8.08 -8.72 -2.08
CA VAL A 26 -9.34 -8.61 -2.83
C VAL A 26 -9.10 -7.87 -4.14
N GLY A 27 -8.46 -6.70 -4.10
CA GLY A 27 -8.11 -5.92 -5.29
C GLY A 27 -7.25 -6.72 -6.26
N HIS A 28 -6.21 -7.37 -5.76
CA HIS A 28 -5.34 -8.23 -6.57
C HIS A 28 -6.15 -9.35 -7.25
N THR A 29 -7.03 -10.02 -6.51
CA THR A 29 -7.86 -11.10 -7.07
C THR A 29 -8.79 -10.60 -8.16
N LEU A 30 -9.43 -9.44 -7.96
CA LEU A 30 -10.28 -8.81 -8.97
C LEU A 30 -9.49 -8.44 -10.22
N GLN A 31 -8.26 -7.92 -10.06
CA GLN A 31 -7.38 -7.60 -11.17
C GLN A 31 -6.98 -8.86 -11.96
N LEU A 32 -6.63 -9.94 -11.28
CA LEU A 32 -6.28 -11.23 -11.92
C LEU A 32 -7.47 -11.78 -12.72
N LEU A 33 -8.67 -11.78 -12.13
CA LEU A 33 -9.90 -12.23 -12.81
C LEU A 33 -10.24 -11.36 -14.02
N GLY A 34 -9.92 -10.08 -13.96
CA GLY A 34 -10.15 -9.13 -15.03
C GLY A 34 -9.21 -9.28 -16.22
N GLU A 35 -7.92 -9.45 -15.97
CA GLU A 35 -6.89 -9.33 -17.01
C GLU A 35 -6.28 -10.67 -17.48
N ASP A 36 -6.21 -11.67 -16.61
CA ASP A 36 -5.50 -12.91 -16.96
C ASP A 36 -6.43 -13.99 -17.52
N ARG A 37 -7.75 -13.85 -17.30
CA ARG A 37 -8.85 -14.63 -17.91
C ARG A 37 -8.45 -16.02 -18.44
N PRO A 38 -8.04 -16.95 -17.58
CA PRO A 38 -7.53 -18.27 -17.98
C PRO A 38 -8.55 -19.13 -18.75
N TRP A 39 -9.83 -18.74 -18.72
CA TRP A 39 -10.91 -19.37 -19.46
C TRP A 39 -11.05 -18.90 -20.92
N GLU A 40 -10.29 -17.89 -21.36
CA GLU A 40 -10.32 -17.44 -22.76
C GLU A 40 -9.46 -18.34 -23.66
N ALA A 41 -9.92 -18.62 -24.88
CA ALA A 41 -9.30 -19.59 -25.80
C ALA A 41 -7.83 -19.28 -26.17
N HIS A 42 -7.40 -18.02 -26.03
CA HIS A 42 -6.04 -17.58 -26.32
C HIS A 42 -5.15 -17.49 -25.08
N ALA A 43 -5.68 -17.76 -23.87
CA ALA A 43 -4.93 -17.74 -22.63
C ALA A 43 -3.82 -18.80 -22.62
N TRP A 44 -4.08 -19.99 -23.16
CA TRP A 44 -3.09 -21.07 -23.27
C TRP A 44 -1.86 -20.68 -24.09
N ALA A 45 -2.04 -19.87 -25.14
CA ALA A 45 -0.91 -19.35 -25.91
C ALA A 45 -0.09 -18.38 -25.05
N ARG A 46 -0.72 -17.47 -24.31
CA ARG A 46 0.00 -16.55 -23.41
C ARG A 46 0.75 -17.30 -22.31
N GLU A 47 0.13 -18.29 -21.67
CA GLU A 47 0.74 -19.10 -20.61
C GLU A 47 1.94 -19.92 -21.11
N ALA A 48 1.86 -20.49 -22.31
CA ALA A 48 2.91 -21.32 -22.89
C ALA A 48 4.20 -20.53 -23.22
N PHE A 49 4.09 -19.24 -23.53
CA PHE A 49 5.24 -18.38 -23.84
C PHE A 49 5.79 -17.62 -22.64
N GLN A 50 5.16 -17.74 -21.45
CA GLN A 50 5.63 -17.10 -20.22
C GLN A 50 6.62 -18.03 -19.49
N PRO A 51 7.88 -17.65 -19.28
CA PRO A 51 8.82 -18.46 -18.52
C PRO A 51 8.41 -18.53 -17.04
N GLY A 52 8.41 -19.72 -16.44
CA GLY A 52 8.08 -19.89 -15.02
C GLY A 52 7.86 -21.34 -14.62
N TRP A 53 7.80 -21.62 -13.31
CA TRP A 53 7.63 -22.99 -12.79
C TRP A 53 6.25 -23.56 -13.10
N HIS A 54 5.26 -22.72 -13.43
CA HIS A 54 3.92 -23.13 -13.86
C HIS A 54 3.95 -24.04 -15.08
N GLN A 55 4.93 -23.89 -15.97
CA GLN A 55 5.08 -24.74 -17.16
C GLN A 55 5.36 -26.21 -16.82
N HIS A 56 5.87 -26.48 -15.61
CA HIS A 56 6.17 -27.82 -15.11
C HIS A 56 5.11 -28.37 -14.16
N LEU A 57 4.01 -27.63 -13.97
CA LEU A 57 2.96 -27.99 -13.02
C LEU A 57 1.67 -28.36 -13.77
N PRO A 58 0.86 -29.29 -13.22
CA PRO A 58 -0.49 -29.49 -13.71
C PRO A 58 -1.31 -28.19 -13.67
N GLY A 59 -2.11 -27.92 -14.70
CA GLY A 59 -2.88 -26.67 -14.83
C GLY A 59 -3.87 -26.38 -13.68
N TRP A 60 -4.21 -27.37 -12.85
CA TRP A 60 -5.05 -27.17 -11.66
C TRP A 60 -4.28 -26.58 -10.46
N VAL A 61 -2.95 -26.65 -10.44
CA VAL A 61 -2.13 -26.20 -9.30
C VAL A 61 -2.27 -24.70 -9.03
N PRO A 62 -2.18 -23.80 -10.03
CA PRO A 62 -2.42 -22.37 -9.81
C PRO A 62 -3.81 -22.07 -9.26
N VAL A 63 -4.82 -22.80 -9.71
CA VAL A 63 -6.22 -22.67 -9.21
C VAL A 63 -6.33 -23.07 -7.75
N ALA A 64 -5.72 -24.21 -7.38
CA ALA A 64 -5.70 -24.67 -6.00
C ALA A 64 -4.99 -23.67 -5.07
N LEU A 65 -3.85 -23.11 -5.52
CA LEU A 65 -3.12 -22.09 -4.77
C LEU A 65 -3.93 -20.80 -4.59
N ALA A 66 -4.66 -20.36 -5.61
CA ALA A 66 -5.56 -19.21 -5.51
C ALA A 66 -6.67 -19.45 -4.47
N PHE A 67 -7.28 -20.65 -4.47
CA PHE A 67 -8.29 -21.01 -3.47
C PHE A 67 -7.71 -21.08 -2.05
N MET A 68 -6.54 -21.69 -1.88
CA MET A 68 -5.85 -21.74 -0.58
C MET A 68 -5.50 -20.34 -0.08
N LEU A 69 -5.06 -19.45 -0.97
CA LEU A 69 -4.73 -18.06 -0.64
C LEU A 69 -5.98 -17.32 -0.18
N ALA A 70 -7.09 -17.46 -0.90
CA ALA A 70 -8.38 -16.87 -0.52
C ALA A 70 -8.83 -17.37 0.86
N ALA A 71 -8.76 -18.68 1.12
CA ALA A 71 -9.09 -19.25 2.42
C ALA A 71 -8.20 -18.69 3.55
N ALA A 72 -6.89 -18.55 3.30
CA ALA A 72 -5.96 -17.99 4.27
C ALA A 72 -6.23 -16.51 4.56
N VAL A 73 -6.56 -15.72 3.54
CA VAL A 73 -6.94 -14.29 3.68
C VAL A 73 -8.26 -14.14 4.43
N ILE A 74 -9.26 -15.00 4.16
CA ILE A 74 -10.52 -15.03 4.91
C ILE A 74 -10.26 -15.38 6.39
N GLY A 75 -9.45 -16.40 6.64
CA GLY A 75 -9.03 -16.77 8.01
C GLY A 75 -8.32 -15.62 8.72
N LEU A 76 -7.46 -14.89 8.00
CA LEU A 76 -6.80 -13.68 8.50
C LEU A 76 -7.82 -12.58 8.84
N ALA A 77 -8.86 -12.40 8.01
CA ALA A 77 -9.90 -11.41 8.24
C ALA A 77 -10.76 -11.70 9.47
N VAL A 78 -11.12 -12.97 9.67
CA VAL A 78 -12.02 -13.43 10.74
C VAL A 78 -11.31 -13.51 12.09
N ASP A 79 -10.16 -14.19 12.15
CA ASP A 79 -9.53 -14.56 13.43
C ASP A 79 -8.27 -13.72 13.72
N ARG A 80 -7.70 -13.06 12.70
CA ARG A 80 -6.58 -12.10 12.82
C ARG A 80 -5.39 -12.63 13.63
N ARG A 81 -5.16 -13.94 13.57
CA ARG A 81 -4.02 -14.59 14.22
C ARG A 81 -2.78 -14.55 13.34
N ARG A 82 -1.62 -14.53 13.99
CA ARG A 82 -0.32 -14.62 13.32
C ARG A 82 -0.20 -15.83 12.39
N GLN A 83 -0.82 -16.95 12.76
CA GLN A 83 -0.80 -18.19 11.99
C GLN A 83 -1.48 -18.03 10.62
N TRP A 84 -2.56 -17.26 10.54
CA TRP A 84 -3.20 -16.95 9.25
C TRP A 84 -2.30 -16.08 8.39
N LEU A 85 -1.59 -15.11 8.96
CA LEU A 85 -0.63 -14.31 8.20
C LEU A 85 0.56 -15.17 7.73
N LEU A 86 1.02 -16.13 8.54
CA LEU A 86 2.02 -17.13 8.10
C LEU A 86 1.51 -17.99 6.94
N ALA A 87 0.26 -18.47 7.01
CA ALA A 87 -0.35 -19.22 5.93
C ALA A 87 -0.42 -18.37 4.64
N VAL A 88 -0.85 -17.11 4.75
CA VAL A 88 -0.83 -16.15 3.64
C VAL A 88 0.57 -16.00 3.05
N ILE A 89 1.61 -15.83 3.87
CA ILE A 89 3.00 -15.71 3.39
C ILE A 89 3.41 -16.95 2.59
N LEU A 90 3.23 -18.15 3.16
CA LEU A 90 3.68 -19.40 2.55
C LEU A 90 2.93 -19.70 1.24
N ILE A 91 1.61 -19.51 1.23
CA ILE A 91 0.80 -19.74 0.04
C ILE A 91 1.09 -18.67 -1.01
N TYR A 92 1.34 -17.42 -0.61
CA TYR A 92 1.70 -16.36 -1.54
C TYR A 92 3.07 -16.61 -2.20
N TRP A 93 4.03 -17.18 -1.47
CA TRP A 93 5.30 -17.60 -2.08
C TRP A 93 5.09 -18.64 -3.16
N ALA A 94 4.29 -19.67 -2.88
CA ALA A 94 3.93 -20.67 -3.87
C ALA A 94 3.22 -20.01 -5.06
N HIS A 95 2.18 -19.21 -4.80
CA HIS A 95 1.44 -18.48 -5.82
C HIS A 95 2.37 -17.65 -6.71
N TYR A 96 3.27 -16.86 -6.14
CA TYR A 96 4.21 -16.02 -6.88
C TYR A 96 5.16 -16.83 -7.79
N LEU A 97 5.71 -17.94 -7.28
CA LEU A 97 6.66 -18.77 -8.02
C LEU A 97 5.99 -19.61 -9.12
N THR A 98 4.71 -19.92 -8.96
CA THR A 98 3.93 -20.75 -9.90
C THR A 98 2.90 -19.95 -10.68
N TYR A 99 2.98 -18.62 -10.67
CA TYR A 99 2.01 -17.77 -11.34
C TYR A 99 2.24 -17.82 -12.85
N PRO A 100 1.22 -18.17 -13.67
CA PRO A 100 1.43 -18.49 -15.07
C PRO A 100 1.48 -17.28 -16.02
N TYR A 101 1.29 -16.07 -15.49
CA TYR A 101 1.28 -14.82 -16.25
C TYR A 101 2.45 -13.92 -15.84
N ARG A 102 2.54 -12.76 -16.50
CA ARG A 102 3.65 -11.83 -16.33
C ARG A 102 3.67 -11.35 -14.89
N ILE A 103 4.74 -11.63 -14.17
CA ILE A 103 4.91 -11.14 -12.80
C ILE A 103 4.89 -9.61 -12.81
N ARG A 104 3.88 -9.07 -12.14
CA ARG A 104 3.65 -7.62 -12.06
C ARG A 104 4.48 -7.05 -10.92
N ASN A 105 4.86 -5.78 -11.04
CA ASN A 105 5.66 -5.09 -10.01
C ASN A 105 5.01 -5.17 -8.62
N HIS A 106 3.68 -5.09 -8.55
CA HIS A 106 2.94 -5.19 -7.29
C HIS A 106 3.05 -6.58 -6.64
N MET A 107 3.14 -7.65 -7.45
CA MET A 107 3.34 -9.00 -6.93
C MET A 107 4.74 -9.15 -6.34
N SER A 108 5.76 -8.61 -7.01
CA SER A 108 7.13 -8.59 -6.48
C SER A 108 7.24 -7.76 -5.20
N HIS A 109 6.50 -6.66 -5.10
CA HIS A 109 6.41 -5.86 -3.89
C HIS A 109 5.80 -6.65 -2.73
N MET A 110 4.67 -7.33 -2.96
CA MET A 110 4.07 -8.21 -1.96
C MET A 110 4.99 -9.35 -1.56
N PHE A 111 5.59 -10.04 -2.54
CA PHE A 111 6.46 -11.16 -2.31
C PHE A 111 7.66 -10.77 -1.45
N SER A 112 8.36 -9.68 -1.79
CA SER A 112 9.50 -9.17 -1.02
C SER A 112 9.10 -8.75 0.41
N GLY A 113 7.95 -8.08 0.58
CA GLY A 113 7.46 -7.66 1.89
C GLY A 113 7.07 -8.83 2.79
N LEU A 114 6.29 -9.77 2.28
CA LEU A 114 5.90 -11.00 2.97
C LEU A 114 7.11 -11.89 3.26
N THR A 115 8.10 -11.91 2.35
CA THR A 115 9.36 -12.62 2.57
C THR A 115 10.16 -12.03 3.72
N MET A 116 10.32 -10.70 3.76
CA MET A 116 11.00 -10.02 4.86
C MET A 116 10.32 -10.35 6.21
N LEU A 117 8.99 -10.31 6.25
CA LEU A 117 8.22 -10.65 7.44
C LEU A 117 8.45 -12.10 7.88
N GLY A 118 8.37 -13.04 6.93
CA GLY A 118 8.60 -14.47 7.17
C GLY A 118 10.00 -14.77 7.66
N VAL A 119 11.03 -14.21 7.02
CA VAL A 119 12.45 -14.39 7.40
C VAL A 119 12.71 -13.87 8.80
N VAL A 120 12.26 -12.65 9.14
CA VAL A 120 12.43 -12.09 10.49
C VAL A 120 11.82 -13.02 11.53
N TRP A 121 10.65 -13.59 11.26
CA TRP A 121 9.97 -14.47 12.20
C TRP A 121 10.62 -15.85 12.30
N ILE A 122 11.09 -16.43 11.21
CA ILE A 122 11.80 -17.71 11.20
C ILE A 122 13.12 -17.58 11.96
N VAL A 123 13.92 -16.55 11.66
CA VAL A 123 15.20 -16.29 12.36
C VAL A 123 14.95 -16.08 13.85
N ALA A 124 13.95 -15.28 14.22
CA ALA A 124 13.60 -15.08 15.63
C ALA A 124 13.14 -16.37 16.31
N TRP A 125 12.46 -17.27 15.61
CA TRP A 125 12.06 -18.57 16.16
C TRP A 125 13.27 -19.49 16.38
N LEU A 126 14.17 -19.59 15.39
CA LEU A 126 15.41 -20.36 15.49
C LEU A 126 16.31 -19.89 16.64
N LEU A 127 16.31 -18.57 16.91
CA LEU A 127 17.06 -17.97 18.02
C LEU A 127 16.33 -18.03 19.38
N GLY A 128 15.16 -18.68 19.46
CA GLY A 128 14.36 -18.77 20.69
C GLY A 128 13.78 -17.43 21.17
N ALA A 129 13.74 -16.40 20.31
CA ALA A 129 13.25 -15.07 20.64
C ALA A 129 11.72 -15.01 20.74
N HIS A 130 11.01 -15.86 19.99
CA HIS A 130 9.56 -16.08 20.03
C HIS A 130 9.13 -17.44 19.45
N ASP A 131 7.87 -17.83 19.64
CA ASP A 131 7.19 -18.93 18.94
C ASP A 131 6.37 -18.42 17.73
N PHE A 132 5.83 -19.33 16.91
CA PHE A 132 4.95 -18.98 15.77
C PHE A 132 3.60 -18.38 16.17
N ARG A 133 3.29 -18.34 17.47
CA ARG A 133 2.13 -17.63 18.03
C ARG A 133 2.51 -16.21 18.49
N GLY A 134 3.77 -15.79 18.30
CA GLY A 134 4.28 -14.48 18.70
C GLY A 134 4.49 -14.33 20.20
N ARG A 135 4.69 -15.44 20.92
CA ARG A 135 4.96 -15.46 22.37
C ARG A 135 6.44 -15.70 22.59
N GLY A 136 7.04 -14.99 23.54
CA GLY A 136 8.44 -15.20 23.90
C GLY A 136 9.08 -13.98 24.54
N PRO A 137 10.32 -14.12 25.04
CA PRO A 137 10.99 -13.09 25.80
C PRO A 137 11.29 -11.83 24.97
N ARG A 138 11.44 -11.96 23.65
CA ARG A 138 11.81 -10.85 22.74
C ARG A 138 10.76 -10.55 21.68
N ALA A 139 9.54 -11.07 21.80
CA ALA A 139 8.49 -10.94 20.77
C ALA A 139 8.20 -9.48 20.36
N ARG A 140 8.18 -8.54 21.32
CA ARG A 140 7.99 -7.10 21.04
C ARG A 140 9.10 -6.50 20.17
N VAL A 141 10.34 -6.93 20.38
CA VAL A 141 11.50 -6.45 19.62
C VAL A 141 11.48 -7.03 18.21
N VAL A 142 11.14 -8.32 18.08
CA VAL A 142 10.98 -9.00 16.79
C VAL A 142 9.89 -8.33 15.95
N ASP A 143 8.73 -8.06 16.55
CA ASP A 143 7.62 -7.39 15.87
C ASP A 143 7.99 -5.96 15.43
N ARG A 144 8.83 -5.26 16.20
CA ARG A 144 9.38 -3.96 15.81
C ARG A 144 10.29 -4.07 14.58
N TYR A 145 11.22 -5.02 14.58
CA TYR A 145 12.10 -5.28 13.42
C TYR A 145 11.33 -5.70 12.18
N ALA A 146 10.28 -6.50 12.35
CA ALA A 146 9.39 -6.89 11.26
C ALA A 146 8.70 -5.67 10.64
N ALA A 147 8.12 -4.77 11.45
CA ALA A 147 7.49 -3.56 10.94
C ALA A 147 8.49 -2.59 10.29
N ASP A 148 9.67 -2.41 10.90
CA ASP A 148 10.73 -1.57 10.33
C ASP A 148 11.27 -2.19 9.02
N GLY A 149 11.32 -3.52 8.93
CA GLY A 149 11.67 -4.26 7.72
C GLY A 149 10.65 -4.07 6.59
N LEU A 150 9.35 -4.09 6.89
CA LEU A 150 8.31 -3.79 5.91
C LEU A 150 8.44 -2.36 5.37
N ALA A 151 8.70 -1.37 6.24
CA ALA A 151 8.96 0.00 5.79
C ALA A 151 10.21 0.10 4.89
N LEU A 152 11.29 -0.62 5.24
CA LEU A 152 12.50 -0.69 4.44
C LEU A 152 12.23 -1.28 3.05
N ILE A 153 11.49 -2.38 2.96
CA ILE A 153 11.14 -3.00 1.67
C ILE A 153 10.39 -2.03 0.77
N VAL A 154 9.44 -1.25 1.32
CA VAL A 154 8.78 -0.21 0.52
C VAL A 154 9.78 0.82 0.02
N CYS A 155 10.65 1.32 0.89
CA CYS A 155 11.65 2.32 0.51
C CYS A 155 12.59 1.80 -0.59
N VAL A 156 13.06 0.56 -0.48
CA VAL A 156 13.96 -0.07 -1.45
C VAL A 156 13.23 -0.31 -2.77
N ASN A 157 12.03 -0.90 -2.74
CA ASN A 157 11.27 -1.19 -3.95
C ASN A 157 10.90 0.08 -4.72
N TYR A 158 10.48 1.14 -4.02
CA TYR A 158 10.20 2.43 -4.65
C TYR A 158 11.48 3.08 -5.20
N PHE A 159 12.58 3.04 -4.44
CA PHE A 159 13.85 3.58 -4.92
C PHE A 159 14.27 2.94 -6.25
N PHE A 160 14.30 1.61 -6.32
CA PHE A 160 14.60 0.92 -7.57
C PHE A 160 13.54 1.15 -8.66
N ALA A 161 12.26 1.25 -8.31
CA ALA A 161 11.21 1.62 -9.28
C ALA A 161 11.48 3.01 -9.91
N GLY A 162 12.01 3.95 -9.13
CA GLY A 162 12.45 5.25 -9.61
C GLY A 162 13.68 5.14 -10.52
N PHE A 163 14.69 4.34 -10.16
CA PHE A 163 15.85 4.08 -11.03
C PHE A 163 15.47 3.43 -12.35
N HIS A 164 14.54 2.48 -12.34
CA HIS A 164 14.01 1.89 -13.56
C HIS A 164 13.36 2.92 -14.47
N LYS A 165 12.90 4.05 -13.94
CA LYS A 165 12.34 5.18 -14.69
C LYS A 165 13.40 6.19 -15.14
N ILE A 166 14.69 5.98 -14.88
CA ILE A 166 15.78 6.83 -15.39
C ILE A 166 16.22 6.42 -16.81
N ASN A 167 15.46 5.54 -17.47
CA ASN A 167 15.77 5.11 -18.84
C ASN A 167 15.31 6.13 -19.90
N GLU A 168 15.91 6.08 -21.09
CA GLU A 168 15.62 7.00 -22.20
C GLU A 168 14.13 7.01 -22.59
N ASN A 169 13.47 5.84 -22.61
CA ASN A 169 12.05 5.73 -22.97
C ASN A 169 11.13 6.41 -21.94
N PHE A 170 11.56 6.53 -20.68
CA PHE A 170 10.79 7.21 -19.64
C PHE A 170 10.96 8.74 -19.71
N PHE A 171 12.13 9.23 -20.13
CA PHE A 171 12.35 10.66 -20.36
C PHE A 171 11.82 11.15 -21.71
N ALA A 172 11.60 10.25 -22.67
CA ALA A 172 10.93 10.55 -23.92
C ALA A 172 9.46 10.90 -23.67
N ILE A 173 9.14 12.20 -23.68
CA ILE A 173 7.79 12.73 -23.39
C ILE A 173 6.67 11.96 -24.13
N PRO A 174 6.76 11.68 -25.45
CA PRO A 174 5.66 11.04 -26.18
C PRO A 174 5.37 9.60 -25.74
N THR A 175 6.37 8.89 -25.21
CA THR A 175 6.30 7.45 -24.89
C THR A 175 6.39 7.16 -23.38
N SER A 176 6.56 8.20 -22.56
CA SER A 176 6.76 8.05 -21.13
C SER A 176 5.50 7.56 -20.42
N ALA A 177 5.64 6.52 -19.60
CA ALA A 177 4.54 6.01 -18.79
C ALA A 177 3.99 7.05 -17.79
N ALA A 178 4.84 7.96 -17.28
CA ALA A 178 4.40 9.03 -16.40
C ALA A 178 3.57 10.09 -17.15
N VAL A 179 3.99 10.44 -18.37
CA VAL A 179 3.23 11.35 -19.23
C VAL A 179 1.91 10.70 -19.67
N HIS A 180 1.93 9.41 -19.98
CA HIS A 180 0.71 8.67 -20.31
C HIS A 180 -0.31 8.68 -19.17
N GLY A 181 0.10 8.29 -17.95
CA GLY A 181 -0.80 8.28 -16.79
C GLY A 181 -1.29 9.67 -16.41
N MET A 182 -0.39 10.68 -16.41
CA MET A 182 -0.77 12.06 -16.12
C MET A 182 -1.66 12.66 -17.22
N GLY A 183 -1.43 12.31 -18.48
CA GLY A 183 -2.22 12.78 -19.61
C GLY A 183 -3.63 12.21 -19.61
N GLN A 184 -3.78 10.92 -19.31
CA GLN A 184 -5.10 10.32 -19.08
C GLN A 184 -5.83 11.03 -17.94
N PHE A 185 -5.15 11.23 -16.81
CA PHE A 185 -5.73 11.98 -15.69
C PHE A 185 -6.14 13.40 -16.10
N TRP A 186 -5.30 14.13 -16.84
CA TRP A 186 -5.58 15.49 -17.27
C TRP A 186 -6.84 15.60 -18.12
N VAL A 187 -6.98 14.73 -19.11
CA VAL A 187 -8.13 14.72 -20.02
C VAL A 187 -9.39 14.26 -19.29
N TYR A 188 -9.32 13.14 -18.56
CA TYR A 188 -10.51 12.56 -17.93
C TYR A 188 -10.98 13.29 -16.68
N ALA A 189 -10.08 14.03 -16.01
CA ALA A 189 -10.47 14.93 -14.93
C ALA A 189 -10.90 16.32 -15.42
N ASP A 190 -11.05 16.53 -16.73
CA ASP A 190 -11.50 17.78 -17.37
C ASP A 190 -10.59 18.99 -17.05
N LEU A 191 -9.27 18.77 -17.04
CA LEU A 191 -8.26 19.83 -16.83
C LEU A 191 -7.80 20.47 -18.15
N GLY A 192 -8.24 19.92 -19.28
CA GLY A 192 -7.94 20.39 -20.63
C GLY A 192 -7.88 19.24 -21.63
N SER A 193 -7.89 19.57 -22.93
CA SER A 193 -7.87 18.58 -24.01
C SER A 193 -6.53 17.88 -24.18
N GLU A 194 -5.43 18.50 -23.72
CA GLU A 194 -4.07 17.98 -23.84
C GLU A 194 -3.24 18.37 -22.61
N LEU A 195 -2.32 17.47 -22.22
CA LEU A 195 -1.41 17.72 -21.11
C LEU A 195 -0.34 18.75 -21.54
N PRO A 196 -0.22 19.91 -20.87
CA PRO A 196 0.79 20.90 -21.24
C PRO A 196 2.20 20.40 -20.90
N THR A 197 3.18 20.82 -21.70
CA THR A 197 4.58 20.34 -21.62
C THR A 197 5.20 20.51 -20.23
N TRP A 198 4.91 21.60 -19.51
CA TRP A 198 5.43 21.80 -18.16
C TRP A 198 4.91 20.73 -17.18
N ALA A 199 3.64 20.31 -17.32
CA ALA A 199 3.03 19.28 -16.49
C ALA A 199 3.59 17.90 -16.83
N ALA A 200 3.93 17.64 -18.11
CA ALA A 200 4.64 16.44 -18.52
C ALA A 200 6.03 16.33 -17.86
N TYR A 201 6.80 17.42 -17.82
CA TYR A 201 8.07 17.44 -17.09
C TYR A 201 7.87 17.23 -15.58
N CYS A 202 6.87 17.88 -14.98
CA CYS A 202 6.53 17.63 -13.58
C CYS A 202 6.14 16.17 -13.32
N ALA A 203 5.44 15.51 -14.26
CA ALA A 203 5.09 14.10 -14.13
C ALA A 203 6.34 13.21 -14.13
N ILE A 204 7.29 13.44 -15.05
CA ILE A 204 8.54 12.66 -15.14
C ILE A 204 9.41 12.86 -13.89
N TYR A 205 9.83 14.11 -13.62
CA TYR A 205 10.75 14.40 -12.51
C TYR A 205 10.07 14.22 -11.15
N GLY A 206 8.79 14.55 -11.05
CA GLY A 206 7.98 14.32 -9.86
C GLY A 206 7.85 12.84 -9.54
N THR A 207 7.66 11.97 -10.54
CA THR A 207 7.62 10.52 -10.33
C THR A 207 8.95 10.01 -9.78
N ILE A 208 10.08 10.43 -10.36
CA ILE A 208 11.42 10.05 -9.87
C ILE A 208 11.61 10.51 -8.42
N PHE A 209 11.27 11.76 -8.11
CA PHE A 209 11.38 12.29 -6.75
C PHE A 209 10.48 11.53 -5.76
N VAL A 210 9.20 11.31 -6.12
CA VAL A 210 8.26 10.62 -5.25
C VAL A 210 8.76 9.22 -4.94
N GLU A 211 9.19 8.47 -5.95
CA GLU A 211 9.64 7.11 -5.72
C GLU A 211 11.00 7.01 -5.03
N CYS A 212 11.97 7.84 -5.40
CA CYS A 212 13.31 7.79 -4.81
C CYS A 212 13.37 8.41 -3.41
N CYS A 213 12.53 9.38 -3.07
CA CYS A 213 12.70 10.18 -1.86
C CYS A 213 11.52 10.11 -0.89
N VAL A 214 10.26 10.13 -1.36
CA VAL A 214 9.11 10.31 -0.46
C VAL A 214 8.93 9.17 0.56
N PRO A 215 9.09 7.87 0.20
CA PRO A 215 9.07 6.79 1.19
C PRO A 215 10.12 6.96 2.29
N TRP A 216 11.34 7.39 1.93
CA TRP A 216 12.40 7.66 2.89
C TRP A 216 12.06 8.82 3.81
N ILE A 217 11.49 9.90 3.27
CA ILE A 217 11.00 11.04 4.05
C ILE A 217 9.88 10.58 5.00
N ALA A 218 8.91 9.81 4.50
CA ALA A 218 7.81 9.27 5.28
C ALA A 218 8.32 8.43 6.47
N TRP A 219 9.32 7.59 6.24
CA TRP A 219 9.89 6.74 7.27
C TRP A 219 10.78 7.51 8.25
N ARG A 220 11.76 8.28 7.75
CA ARG A 220 12.90 8.81 8.51
C ARG A 220 12.75 10.24 9.00
N VAL A 221 11.79 11.01 8.50
CA VAL A 221 11.60 12.42 8.89
C VAL A 221 10.24 12.59 9.58
N PRO A 222 10.15 12.44 10.92
CA PRO A 222 8.87 12.40 11.64
C PRO A 222 7.97 13.63 11.42
N ARG A 223 8.57 14.82 11.22
CA ARG A 223 7.84 16.07 10.98
C ARG A 223 7.14 16.10 9.61
N LEU A 224 7.70 15.41 8.61
CA LEU A 224 7.18 15.37 7.25
C LEU A 224 6.40 14.09 6.93
N ARG A 225 6.30 13.16 7.89
CA ARG A 225 5.69 11.85 7.69
C ARG A 225 4.28 11.89 7.12
N ILE A 226 3.40 12.67 7.73
CA ILE A 226 2.01 12.78 7.29
C ILE A 226 1.94 13.41 5.89
N PRO A 227 2.55 14.58 5.62
CA PRO A 227 2.65 15.12 4.27
C PRO A 227 3.16 14.09 3.26
N ALA A 228 4.23 13.36 3.58
CA ALA A 228 4.81 12.36 2.69
C ALA A 228 3.86 11.19 2.39
N VAL A 229 3.13 10.67 3.40
CA VAL A 229 2.10 9.63 3.17
C VAL A 229 0.96 10.16 2.31
N LEU A 230 0.53 11.41 2.52
CA LEU A 230 -0.49 12.04 1.67
C LEU A 230 0.01 12.25 0.24
N THR A 231 1.29 12.60 0.05
CA THR A 231 1.94 12.66 -1.27
C THR A 231 1.93 11.28 -1.94
N LEU A 232 2.17 10.20 -1.20
CA LEU A 232 2.08 8.84 -1.75
C LEU A 232 0.66 8.48 -2.19
N PHE A 233 -0.39 8.88 -1.45
CA PHE A 233 -1.76 8.70 -1.93
C PHE A 233 -2.03 9.50 -3.21
N ALA A 234 -1.66 10.79 -3.22
CA ALA A 234 -1.86 11.66 -4.38
C ALA A 234 -1.11 11.15 -5.62
N PHE A 235 0.10 10.62 -5.45
CA PHE A 235 0.91 10.06 -6.52
C PHE A 235 0.23 8.87 -7.21
N HIS A 236 -0.46 8.01 -6.46
CA HIS A 236 -1.16 6.86 -7.02
C HIS A 236 -2.57 7.18 -7.53
N TYR A 237 -3.08 8.39 -7.28
CA TYR A 237 -4.45 8.73 -7.63
C TYR A 237 -4.78 8.48 -9.12
N PRO A 238 -3.95 8.90 -10.10
CA PRO A 238 -4.18 8.57 -11.52
C PRO A 238 -4.32 7.06 -11.79
N MET A 239 -3.56 6.23 -11.08
CA MET A 239 -3.62 4.78 -11.27
C MET A 239 -4.98 4.21 -10.82
N VAL A 240 -5.52 4.74 -9.74
CA VAL A 240 -6.83 4.33 -9.19
C VAL A 240 -7.98 4.88 -10.03
N SER A 241 -7.90 6.16 -10.41
CA SER A 241 -9.03 6.87 -11.03
C SER A 241 -9.16 6.69 -12.52
N THR A 242 -8.05 6.76 -13.26
CA THR A 242 -8.10 6.81 -14.72
C THR A 242 -7.55 5.59 -15.40
N MET A 243 -6.62 4.88 -14.75
CA MET A 243 -6.01 3.68 -15.33
C MET A 243 -6.73 2.39 -14.94
N ASN A 244 -7.70 2.45 -14.02
CA ASN A 244 -8.43 1.28 -13.50
C ASN A 244 -7.48 0.20 -12.91
N VAL A 245 -6.37 0.61 -12.29
CA VAL A 245 -5.36 -0.27 -11.65
C VAL A 245 -5.32 0.01 -10.14
N SER A 246 -6.45 -0.21 -9.48
CA SER A 246 -6.67 0.14 -8.06
C SER A 246 -6.02 -0.85 -7.07
N ASP A 247 -5.65 -2.04 -7.52
CA ASP A 247 -5.04 -3.10 -6.70
C ASP A 247 -3.64 -2.72 -6.21
N TYR A 248 -2.76 -2.25 -7.10
CA TYR A 248 -1.39 -1.89 -6.75
C TYR A 248 -1.32 -0.76 -5.71
N PRO A 249 -2.04 0.36 -5.87
CA PRO A 249 -2.05 1.39 -4.86
C PRO A 249 -2.59 0.92 -3.50
N MET A 250 -3.58 0.03 -3.48
CA MET A 250 -4.07 -0.56 -2.24
C MET A 250 -3.00 -1.47 -1.60
N ILE A 251 -2.31 -2.29 -2.39
CA ILE A 251 -1.17 -3.10 -1.93
C ILE A 251 -0.11 -2.22 -1.30
N ALA A 252 0.32 -1.15 -1.96
CA ALA A 252 1.32 -0.23 -1.42
C ALA A 252 0.84 0.44 -0.13
N SER A 253 -0.43 0.87 -0.10
CA SER A 253 -1.05 1.51 1.07
C SER A 253 -1.08 0.61 2.30
N ALA A 254 -1.13 -0.71 2.14
CA ALA A 254 -1.08 -1.65 3.25
C ALA A 254 0.21 -1.53 4.08
N TYR A 255 1.30 -1.08 3.47
CA TYR A 255 2.59 -0.91 4.15
C TYR A 255 2.75 0.45 4.82
N PHE A 256 1.97 1.47 4.45
CA PHE A 256 2.13 2.83 4.98
C PHE A 256 2.03 2.95 6.51
N PRO A 257 1.23 2.13 7.24
CA PRO A 257 1.29 2.11 8.70
C PRO A 257 2.68 1.87 9.27
N CYS A 258 3.55 1.16 8.55
CA CYS A 258 4.92 0.84 8.98
C CYS A 258 5.85 2.05 8.96
N PHE A 259 5.51 3.13 8.24
CA PHE A 259 6.28 4.38 8.29
C PHE A 259 6.12 5.11 9.63
N PHE A 260 5.02 4.88 10.35
CA PHE A 260 4.75 5.52 11.63
C PHE A 260 5.51 4.86 12.77
N SER A 261 5.77 5.61 13.83
CA SER A 261 6.15 5.00 15.10
C SER A 261 4.91 4.38 15.76
N HIS A 262 5.12 3.38 16.61
CA HIS A 262 4.03 2.75 17.35
C HIS A 262 3.20 3.76 18.17
N ALA A 263 3.86 4.74 18.79
CA ALA A 263 3.20 5.80 19.56
C ALA A 263 2.35 6.71 18.67
N GLN A 264 2.88 7.13 17.51
CA GLN A 264 2.15 7.99 16.59
C GLN A 264 0.95 7.26 15.97
N LEU A 265 1.13 5.99 15.56
CA LEU A 265 0.04 5.20 15.02
C LEU A 265 -1.06 4.97 16.05
N ARG A 266 -0.73 4.76 17.32
CA ARG A 266 -1.72 4.64 18.40
C ARG A 266 -2.61 5.89 18.49
N VAL A 267 -2.02 7.07 18.42
CA VAL A 267 -2.77 8.34 18.42
C VAL A 267 -3.65 8.42 17.17
N LEU A 268 -3.08 8.17 16.00
CA LEU A 268 -3.79 8.23 14.73
C LEU A 268 -4.96 7.24 14.64
N LEU A 269 -4.84 6.04 15.24
CA LEU A 269 -5.94 5.08 15.35
C LEU A 269 -7.13 5.62 16.15
N GLY A 270 -6.91 6.53 17.10
CA GLY A 270 -7.99 7.24 17.78
C GLY A 270 -8.81 8.11 16.83
N TYR A 271 -8.16 8.72 15.84
CA TYR A 271 -8.82 9.51 14.79
C TYR A 271 -9.49 8.62 13.73
N PHE A 272 -8.85 7.50 13.36
CA PHE A 272 -9.42 6.56 12.38
C PHE A 272 -10.73 5.92 12.84
N ARG A 273 -10.89 5.65 14.14
CA ARG A 273 -12.06 4.94 14.69
C ARG A 273 -13.32 5.79 14.79
N ARG A 274 -13.22 7.11 14.58
CA ARG A 274 -14.32 8.04 14.82
C ARG A 274 -14.77 8.67 13.51
N ALA A 275 -16.05 8.52 13.20
CA ALA A 275 -16.70 9.42 12.26
C ALA A 275 -16.60 10.85 12.81
N SER A 276 -16.10 11.76 11.99
CA SER A 276 -15.88 13.15 12.36
C SER A 276 -16.15 14.05 11.16
N ARG A 277 -16.27 15.36 11.41
CA ARG A 277 -16.35 16.38 10.37
C ARG A 277 -15.14 16.45 9.43
N TRP A 278 -14.09 15.68 9.69
CA TRP A 278 -12.93 15.56 8.81
C TRP A 278 -12.95 14.23 8.04
N THR A 279 -13.17 13.11 8.74
CA THR A 279 -13.08 11.78 8.14
C THR A 279 -14.20 11.49 7.14
N VAL A 280 -15.45 11.84 7.47
CA VAL A 280 -16.61 11.57 6.59
C VAL A 280 -16.55 12.44 5.32
N PRO A 281 -16.37 13.78 5.40
CA PRO A 281 -16.29 14.59 4.19
C PRO A 281 -15.09 14.25 3.31
N CYS A 282 -13.91 13.96 3.89
CA CYS A 282 -12.77 13.56 3.08
C CYS A 282 -12.97 12.18 2.41
N ALA A 283 -13.64 11.22 3.06
CA ALA A 283 -14.02 9.96 2.43
C ALA A 283 -14.98 10.18 1.26
N ALA A 284 -16.02 10.99 1.46
CA ALA A 284 -16.95 11.37 0.39
C ALA A 284 -16.25 12.10 -0.76
N ALA A 285 -15.32 13.01 -0.45
CA ALA A 285 -14.50 13.69 -1.45
C ALA A 285 -13.63 12.71 -2.23
N GLY A 286 -13.01 11.72 -1.59
CA GLY A 286 -12.26 10.67 -2.28
C GLY A 286 -13.12 9.89 -3.27
N VAL A 287 -14.31 9.45 -2.84
CA VAL A 287 -15.28 8.77 -3.73
C VAL A 287 -15.71 9.68 -4.88
N ALA A 288 -16.05 10.94 -4.59
CA ALA A 288 -16.44 11.91 -5.60
C ALA A 288 -15.32 12.19 -6.61
N MET A 289 -14.07 12.26 -6.15
CA MET A 289 -12.89 12.39 -7.01
C MET A 289 -12.76 11.20 -7.96
N GLN A 290 -12.91 9.96 -7.46
CA GLN A 290 -12.94 8.78 -8.32
C GLN A 290 -14.05 8.88 -9.38
N VAL A 291 -15.28 9.20 -8.98
CA VAL A 291 -16.42 9.32 -9.90
C VAL A 291 -16.19 10.43 -10.93
N TRP A 292 -15.57 11.54 -10.52
CA TRP A 292 -15.28 12.67 -11.40
C TRP A 292 -14.29 12.30 -12.49
N ALA A 293 -13.19 11.63 -12.13
CA ALA A 293 -12.10 11.36 -13.05
C ALA A 293 -12.27 10.02 -13.80
N ILE A 294 -13.31 9.24 -13.52
CA ILE A 294 -13.42 7.90 -14.12
C ILE A 294 -13.80 7.99 -15.60
N PRO A 295 -12.96 7.44 -16.50
CA PRO A 295 -13.24 7.50 -17.93
C PRO A 295 -14.28 6.50 -18.42
N TRP A 296 -14.39 5.34 -17.77
CA TRP A 296 -15.36 4.29 -18.07
C TRP A 296 -15.55 3.38 -16.85
N TRP A 297 -16.65 2.61 -16.83
CA TRP A 297 -16.88 1.57 -15.83
C TRP A 297 -16.04 0.31 -16.12
N GLY A 298 -14.79 0.30 -15.64
CA GLY A 298 -13.88 -0.84 -15.69
C GLY A 298 -14.05 -1.84 -14.53
N GLU A 299 -13.34 -2.96 -14.61
CA GLU A 299 -13.46 -4.11 -13.69
C GLU A 299 -13.09 -3.79 -12.24
N LEU A 300 -12.20 -2.81 -12.01
CA LEU A 300 -11.80 -2.36 -10.69
C LEU A 300 -12.52 -1.07 -10.26
N THR A 301 -13.49 -0.55 -10.99
CA THR A 301 -14.16 0.72 -10.68
C THR A 301 -14.73 0.74 -9.26
N ILE A 302 -15.52 -0.27 -8.91
CA ILE A 302 -16.15 -0.37 -7.58
C ILE A 302 -15.09 -0.48 -6.49
N PHE A 303 -14.04 -1.26 -6.76
CA PHE A 303 -12.92 -1.38 -5.85
C PHE A 303 -12.14 -0.06 -5.70
N GLY A 304 -11.98 0.70 -6.79
CA GLY A 304 -11.40 2.05 -6.79
C GLY A 304 -12.20 3.04 -5.96
N LEU A 305 -13.53 3.01 -6.03
CA LEU A 305 -14.40 3.81 -5.15
C LEU A 305 -14.15 3.49 -3.67
N PHE A 306 -14.03 2.20 -3.34
CA PHE A 306 -13.68 1.76 -1.98
C PHE A 306 -12.29 2.26 -1.56
N VAL A 307 -11.26 2.10 -2.40
CA VAL A 307 -9.89 2.55 -2.11
C VAL A 307 -9.84 4.05 -1.90
N MET A 308 -10.49 4.83 -2.77
CA MET A 308 -10.52 6.29 -2.66
C MET A 308 -11.31 6.78 -1.44
N GLY A 309 -12.40 6.10 -1.09
CA GLY A 309 -13.11 6.37 0.16
C GLY A 309 -12.24 6.09 1.39
N LEU A 310 -11.47 4.99 1.39
CA LEU A 310 -10.54 4.64 2.46
C LEU A 310 -9.38 5.66 2.58
N TRP A 311 -8.80 6.08 1.47
CA TRP A 311 -7.75 7.10 1.43
C TRP A 311 -8.27 8.48 1.86
N GLY A 312 -9.48 8.85 1.43
CA GLY A 312 -10.16 10.06 1.87
C GLY A 312 -10.38 10.05 3.38
N TRP A 313 -10.90 8.95 3.93
CA TRP A 313 -11.05 8.77 5.38
C TRP A 313 -9.70 8.93 6.10
N ALA A 314 -8.64 8.30 5.58
CA ALA A 314 -7.30 8.38 6.15
C ALA A 314 -6.71 9.78 6.11
N THR A 315 -6.93 10.50 5.02
CA THR A 315 -6.54 11.90 4.85
C THR A 315 -7.24 12.77 5.88
N GLY A 316 -8.55 12.64 6.02
CA GLY A 316 -9.33 13.37 7.02
C GLY A 316 -8.84 13.10 8.46
N ALA A 317 -8.56 11.83 8.80
CA ALA A 317 -8.02 11.47 10.12
C ALA A 317 -6.65 12.11 10.38
N MET A 318 -5.75 12.07 9.40
CA MET A 318 -4.41 12.66 9.50
C MET A 318 -4.47 14.19 9.61
N LEU A 319 -5.30 14.86 8.81
CA LEU A 319 -5.50 16.31 8.85
C LEU A 319 -6.10 16.76 10.19
N HIS A 320 -7.11 16.04 10.69
CA HIS A 320 -7.71 16.32 12.00
C HIS A 320 -6.68 16.24 13.13
N MET A 321 -5.83 15.19 13.11
CA MET A 321 -4.78 15.03 14.11
C MET A 321 -3.75 16.18 14.05
N VAL A 322 -3.34 16.60 12.85
CA VAL A 322 -2.41 17.73 12.67
C VAL A 322 -3.04 19.04 13.15
N TRP A 323 -4.32 19.26 12.84
CA TRP A 323 -5.07 20.43 13.25
C TRP A 323 -5.18 20.55 14.79
N ASP A 324 -5.57 19.46 15.45
CA ASP A 324 -5.68 19.42 16.92
C ASP A 324 -4.33 19.64 17.60
N ARG A 325 -3.24 19.10 17.02
CA ARG A 325 -1.89 19.33 17.53
C ARG A 325 -1.54 20.81 17.47
N ARG A 326 -1.76 21.48 16.34
CA ARG A 326 -1.48 22.92 16.18
C ARG A 326 -2.27 23.78 17.18
N LYS A 327 -3.52 23.42 17.47
CA LYS A 327 -4.34 24.13 18.46
C LYS A 327 -3.84 24.01 19.90
N ARG A 328 -3.09 22.96 20.21
CA ARG A 328 -2.56 22.69 21.56
C ARG A 328 -1.15 23.25 21.76
N GLU A 329 -0.47 23.64 20.69
CA GLU A 329 0.82 24.33 20.78
C GLU A 329 0.53 25.79 21.20
N PRO A 330 0.99 26.24 22.38
CA PRO A 330 0.79 27.62 22.81
C PRO A 330 1.44 28.56 21.79
N SER A 331 0.74 29.63 21.41
CA SER A 331 1.29 30.63 20.51
C SER A 331 2.56 31.21 21.15
N THR A 332 3.67 31.12 20.44
CA THR A 332 4.96 31.72 20.82
C THR A 332 4.89 33.24 20.99
N GLU A 333 3.77 33.88 20.66
CA GLU A 333 3.52 35.30 20.88
C GLU A 333 3.27 35.68 22.36
N ALA A 334 2.94 34.72 23.23
CA ALA A 334 2.74 34.99 24.67
C ALA A 334 4.06 35.01 25.48
N GLY A 335 5.20 34.64 24.87
CA GLY A 335 6.50 34.56 25.54
C GLY A 335 7.41 35.78 25.39
N MET A 336 7.03 36.81 24.62
CA MET A 336 7.83 38.02 24.37
C MET A 336 7.37 39.25 25.18
N ARG A 337 6.76 39.05 26.35
CA ARG A 337 6.50 40.14 27.30
C ARG A 337 6.89 39.70 28.71
N TYR A 338 8.18 39.73 29.02
CA TYR A 338 8.73 40.11 30.34
C TYR A 338 10.25 39.90 30.32
N HIS A 339 10.98 40.95 29.95
CA HIS A 339 12.29 41.21 30.55
C HIS A 339 12.17 42.57 31.24
N PRO A 340 12.16 42.64 32.58
CA PRO A 340 12.54 43.89 33.22
C PRO A 340 14.04 44.06 32.98
N ALA A 341 14.41 45.16 32.35
CA ALA A 341 15.81 45.59 32.24
C ALA A 341 16.38 45.87 33.64
N PRO A 342 17.71 45.70 33.82
CA PRO A 342 18.39 45.66 35.12
C PRO A 342 18.31 46.96 35.94
#